data_AF-A0A3D1VVQ5-F1
#
_entry.id   AF-A0A3D1VVQ5-F1
#
_cell.length_a   1.000
_cell.length_b   1.000
_cell.length_c   1.000
_cell.angle_alpha   90.00
_cell.angle_beta   90.00
_cell.angle_gamma   90.00
#
_symmetry.space_group_name_H-M   'P 1'
#
loop_
_entity.id
_entity.type
_entity.pdbx_description
1 polymer ?
#
loop_
_entity_poly.entity_id
_entity_poly.type
_entity_poly.pdbx_seq_one_letter_code
_entity_poly.pdbx_strand_id
1 'polypeptide(L)'
;MQLHKRRFPVLAWMVALCLLFGLLGCADHTGIYDETADANSGVSREIPPVNQPSPVHAPTKSLPDDHRSKEKKPVNSEDNTYTFVWMSDTQLYSQAYPEIYLSMTQWIQENLSSYNLCYVFHTGDVINKRTRPEQWAHADAAMGILDGVIPYSIAAGNHDVGRKKTSYEYFLHSFGEERFAFNTNKVLFYRGGE
;
A
#
# COMPACT_ATOMS: atom_id res chain seq x y z
N MET A 1 24.24 -48.98 41.78
CA MET A 1 23.81 -48.30 43.03
C MET A 1 24.25 -46.85 42.93
N GLN A 2 23.28 -45.93 43.07
CA GLN A 2 23.36 -44.47 43.25
C GLN A 2 23.72 -43.56 42.05
N LEU A 3 22.67 -42.91 41.55
CA LEU A 3 22.71 -41.63 40.83
C LEU A 3 23.23 -40.52 41.75
N HIS A 4 23.98 -39.56 41.20
CA HIS A 4 24.11 -38.24 41.82
C HIS A 4 23.82 -37.15 40.79
N LYS A 5 22.58 -36.67 40.83
CA LYS A 5 22.18 -35.37 40.28
C LYS A 5 22.79 -34.29 41.17
N ARG A 6 23.55 -33.34 40.60
CA ARG A 6 23.77 -32.04 41.23
C ARG A 6 23.27 -30.94 40.31
N ARG A 7 22.29 -30.20 40.85
CA ARG A 7 21.58 -29.07 40.25
C ARG A 7 22.52 -27.86 40.21
N PHE A 8 22.75 -27.30 39.03
CA PHE A 8 23.42 -26.01 38.87
C PHE A 8 22.38 -24.88 39.01
N PRO A 9 22.54 -23.90 39.91
CA PRO A 9 21.54 -22.87 40.14
C PRO A 9 21.61 -21.76 39.07
N VAL A 10 20.49 -21.55 38.40
CA VAL A 10 20.22 -20.54 37.34
C VAL A 10 20.36 -19.08 37.83
N LEU A 11 20.66 -18.87 39.13
CA LEU A 11 20.70 -17.55 39.76
C LEU A 11 22.03 -16.81 39.59
N ALA A 12 23.11 -17.48 39.15
CA ALA A 12 24.45 -16.87 39.06
C ALA A 12 24.71 -16.08 37.76
N TRP A 13 23.91 -16.26 36.70
CA TRP A 13 24.12 -15.56 35.42
C TRP A 13 23.33 -14.26 35.29
N MET A 14 22.29 -14.03 36.10
CA MET A 14 21.50 -12.79 36.03
C MET A 14 22.17 -11.58 36.68
N VAL A 15 23.19 -11.78 37.53
CA VAL A 15 23.95 -10.70 38.18
C VAL A 15 25.07 -10.14 37.27
N ALA A 16 25.56 -10.93 36.31
CA ALA A 16 26.57 -10.48 35.35
C ALA A 16 26.01 -9.58 34.23
N LEU A 17 24.70 -9.54 34.02
CA LEU A 17 24.04 -8.73 32.99
C LEU A 17 23.74 -7.28 33.45
N CYS A 18 23.82 -6.98 34.74
CA CYS A 18 23.50 -5.64 35.28
C CYS A 18 24.72 -4.72 35.49
N LEU A 19 25.95 -5.20 35.31
CA LEU A 19 27.18 -4.40 35.52
C LEU A 19 27.94 -4.02 34.24
N LEU A 20 27.39 -4.37 33.07
CA LEU A 20 27.90 -3.93 31.74
C LEU A 20 27.09 -2.75 31.14
N PHE A 21 26.10 -2.23 31.87
CA PHE A 21 25.22 -1.13 31.45
C PHE A 21 25.43 0.19 32.23
N GLY A 22 26.62 0.41 32.78
CA GLY A 22 26.95 1.66 33.47
C GLY A 22 28.33 2.17 33.07
N LEU A 23 28.36 3.41 32.55
CA LEU A 23 29.53 4.30 32.45
C LEU A 23 30.40 4.17 31.19
N LEU A 24 29.87 4.70 30.08
CA LEU A 24 30.56 5.60 29.14
C LEU A 24 29.40 6.37 28.47
N GLY A 25 29.17 7.66 28.62
CA GLY A 25 30.05 8.80 28.89
C GLY A 25 29.59 9.89 27.93
N CYS A 26 29.01 10.97 28.46
CA CYS A 26 28.40 12.08 27.74
C CYS A 26 29.44 12.92 26.98
N ALA A 27 29.10 13.40 25.78
CA ALA A 27 29.54 14.70 25.23
C ALA A 27 28.66 15.08 24.03
N ASP A 28 28.33 16.37 23.97
CA ASP A 28 27.30 17.02 23.16
C ASP A 28 27.56 17.05 21.65
N HIS A 29 26.49 16.98 20.84
CA HIS A 29 26.29 17.97 19.78
C HIS A 29 24.80 18.22 19.55
N THR A 30 24.44 19.47 19.80
CA THR A 30 23.19 20.16 19.49
C THR A 30 22.74 19.94 18.04
N GLY A 31 21.54 19.39 17.87
CA GLY A 31 20.78 19.37 16.63
C GLY A 31 19.29 19.45 16.96
N ILE A 32 18.82 20.69 17.13
CA ILE A 32 17.44 21.08 17.39
C ILE A 32 16.56 20.57 16.24
N TYR A 33 15.59 19.70 16.52
CA TYR A 33 14.37 19.63 15.71
C TYR A 33 13.31 20.39 16.51
N ASP A 34 13.00 21.59 16.03
CA ASP A 34 11.98 22.45 16.60
C ASP A 34 10.61 21.83 16.37
N GLU A 35 9.98 21.43 17.47
CA GLU A 35 8.62 20.93 17.57
C GLU A 35 7.68 22.13 17.80
N THR A 36 7.60 23.11 16.89
CA THR A 36 6.49 24.10 16.80
C THR A 36 6.46 24.93 15.49
N ALA A 37 6.19 24.29 14.35
CA ALA A 37 5.62 24.91 13.13
C ALA A 37 5.26 23.75 12.17
N ASP A 38 4.04 23.42 11.76
CA ASP A 38 2.86 24.21 11.43
C ASP A 38 1.59 23.40 11.79
N ALA A 39 1.16 23.48 13.06
CA ALA A 39 -0.19 23.10 13.43
C ALA A 39 -1.15 24.27 13.15
N ASN A 40 -1.18 24.77 11.90
CA ASN A 40 -2.25 25.66 11.38
C ASN A 40 -2.12 26.01 9.88
N SER A 41 -1.65 25.11 9.02
CA SER A 41 -1.82 25.31 7.58
C SER A 41 -3.10 24.62 7.12
N GLY A 42 -4.20 25.38 7.10
CA GLY A 42 -5.42 25.03 6.38
C GLY A 42 -5.16 25.01 4.88
N VAL A 43 -4.35 24.07 4.40
CA VAL A 43 -4.10 23.85 2.98
C VAL A 43 -5.27 23.03 2.47
N SER A 44 -6.25 23.74 1.91
CA SER A 44 -7.26 23.17 1.03
C SER A 44 -6.57 22.26 0.01
N ARG A 45 -7.08 21.03 -0.15
CA ARG A 45 -6.66 20.07 -1.18
C ARG A 45 -7.02 20.61 -2.57
N GLU A 46 -6.32 21.63 -3.05
CA GLU A 46 -6.42 22.07 -4.42
C GLU A 46 -5.57 21.14 -5.29
N ILE A 47 -6.25 20.23 -5.96
CA ILE A 47 -5.68 19.40 -7.02
C ILE A 47 -5.32 20.35 -8.17
N PRO A 48 -4.04 20.42 -8.61
CA PRO A 48 -3.67 21.27 -9.73
C PRO A 48 -4.40 20.83 -11.01
N PRO A 49 -4.73 21.76 -11.93
CA PRO A 49 -5.47 21.42 -13.13
C PRO A 49 -4.70 20.40 -13.97
N VAL A 50 -5.38 19.29 -14.26
CA VAL A 50 -4.89 18.18 -15.09
C VAL A 50 -4.70 18.69 -16.51
N ASN A 51 -3.46 18.96 -16.92
CA ASN A 51 -3.12 19.04 -18.33
C ASN A 51 -3.06 17.61 -18.88
N GLN A 52 -4.15 17.17 -19.52
CA GLN A 52 -4.18 15.90 -20.24
C GLN A 52 -3.10 15.91 -21.33
N PRO A 53 -2.15 14.96 -21.36
CA PRO A 53 -1.29 14.80 -22.52
C PRO A 53 -2.13 14.29 -23.70
N SER A 54 -1.90 14.89 -24.88
CA SER A 54 -2.51 14.46 -26.14
C SER A 54 -2.25 12.98 -26.43
N PRO A 55 -3.16 12.25 -27.09
CA PRO A 55 -3.01 10.81 -27.33
C PRO A 55 -1.78 10.49 -28.18
N VAL A 56 -0.78 9.85 -27.58
CA VAL A 56 0.32 9.23 -28.33
C VAL A 56 -0.26 8.01 -29.05
N HIS A 57 -0.26 8.05 -30.39
CA HIS A 57 -0.70 6.95 -31.22
C HIS A 57 0.17 5.71 -30.97
N ALA A 58 -0.39 4.70 -30.29
CA ALA A 58 0.23 3.40 -30.16
C ALA A 58 0.32 2.72 -31.55
N PRO A 59 1.39 1.96 -31.86
CA PRO A 59 1.52 1.25 -33.13
C PRO A 59 0.41 0.20 -33.28
N THR A 60 -0.46 0.37 -34.27
CA THR A 60 -1.56 -0.55 -34.59
C THR A 60 -1.02 -1.81 -35.26
N LYS A 61 -0.57 -2.79 -34.47
CA LYS A 61 -0.64 -4.19 -34.90
C LYS A 61 -2.00 -4.72 -34.45
N SER A 62 -2.90 -4.93 -35.40
CA SER A 62 -4.23 -5.50 -35.16
C SER A 62 -4.08 -6.87 -34.49
N LEU A 63 -4.50 -6.96 -33.23
CA LEU A 63 -4.76 -8.22 -32.55
C LEU A 63 -5.88 -8.96 -33.31
N PRO A 64 -5.87 -10.30 -33.36
CA PRO A 64 -6.96 -11.07 -33.97
C PRO A 64 -8.30 -10.72 -33.31
N ASP A 65 -9.36 -10.66 -34.13
CA ASP A 65 -10.72 -10.29 -33.74
C ASP A 65 -11.16 -11.05 -32.49
N ASP A 66 -11.13 -10.35 -31.37
CA ASP A 66 -11.76 -10.75 -30.13
C ASP A 66 -13.29 -10.72 -30.37
N HIS A 67 -13.93 -11.89 -30.37
CA HIS A 67 -15.38 -12.06 -30.44
C HIS A 67 -16.13 -11.45 -29.23
N ARG A 68 -15.45 -10.75 -28.31
CA ARG A 68 -16.06 -9.90 -27.30
C ARG A 68 -16.84 -8.80 -28.00
N SER A 69 -18.16 -8.96 -27.99
CA SER A 69 -19.10 -7.96 -28.43
C SER A 69 -18.70 -6.59 -27.87
N LYS A 70 -18.56 -5.60 -28.76
CA LYS A 70 -18.31 -4.19 -28.44
C LYS A 70 -19.46 -3.53 -27.66
N GLU A 71 -20.48 -4.29 -27.29
CA GLU A 71 -21.56 -3.80 -26.45
C GLU A 71 -21.07 -3.74 -25.00
N LYS A 72 -21.01 -2.52 -24.46
CA LYS A 72 -21.18 -2.25 -23.03
C LYS A 72 -22.58 -2.73 -22.63
N LYS A 73 -22.83 -4.03 -22.63
CA LYS A 73 -24.07 -4.54 -22.06
C LYS A 73 -23.89 -4.46 -20.55
N PRO A 74 -24.64 -3.59 -19.84
CA PRO A 74 -24.58 -3.59 -18.39
C PRO A 74 -24.90 -5.00 -17.93
N VAL A 75 -24.06 -5.52 -17.03
CA VAL A 75 -24.34 -6.78 -16.35
C VAL A 75 -25.71 -6.61 -15.70
N ASN A 76 -26.71 -7.34 -16.18
CA ASN A 76 -28.09 -7.17 -15.75
C ASN A 76 -28.17 -7.60 -14.27
N SER A 77 -28.62 -6.70 -13.39
CA SER A 77 -28.77 -6.97 -11.95
C SER A 77 -29.72 -8.13 -11.66
N GLU A 78 -30.59 -8.50 -12.61
CA GLU A 78 -31.51 -9.64 -12.52
C GLU A 78 -30.81 -11.01 -12.58
N ASP A 79 -29.56 -11.10 -13.08
CA ASP A 79 -28.88 -12.39 -13.29
C ASP A 79 -27.95 -12.81 -12.12
N ASN A 80 -27.98 -12.13 -10.97
CA ASN A 80 -27.08 -12.40 -9.82
C ASN A 80 -25.59 -12.44 -10.20
N THR A 81 -25.19 -11.69 -11.22
CA THR A 81 -23.82 -11.66 -11.75
C THR A 81 -23.08 -10.46 -11.18
N TYR A 82 -21.87 -10.68 -10.67
CA TYR A 82 -21.02 -9.63 -10.10
C TYR A 82 -19.67 -9.62 -10.81
N THR A 83 -19.05 -8.44 -10.84
CA THR A 83 -17.74 -8.26 -11.48
C THR A 83 -16.71 -7.84 -10.44
N PHE A 84 -15.49 -8.31 -10.61
CA PHE A 84 -14.34 -7.90 -9.82
C PHE A 84 -13.27 -7.31 -10.73
N VAL A 85 -12.52 -6.34 -10.20
CA VAL A 85 -11.35 -5.77 -10.89
C VAL A 85 -10.09 -6.37 -10.29
N TRP A 86 -9.21 -6.85 -11.15
CA TRP A 86 -7.86 -7.25 -10.79
C TRP A 86 -6.85 -6.21 -11.27
N MET A 87 -5.99 -5.76 -10.36
CA MET A 87 -4.84 -4.90 -10.65
C MET A 87 -3.57 -5.55 -10.10
N SER A 88 -2.42 -5.27 -10.72
CA SER A 88 -1.11 -5.71 -10.25
C SER A 88 -0.03 -4.83 -10.86
N ASP A 89 1.16 -4.86 -10.27
CA ASP A 89 2.40 -4.38 -10.88
C ASP A 89 2.31 -2.92 -11.36
N THR A 90 1.73 -2.06 -10.52
CA THR A 90 1.60 -0.61 -10.78
C THR A 90 2.90 0.14 -10.52
N GLN A 91 3.98 -0.56 -10.17
CA GLN A 91 5.25 0.02 -9.76
C GLN A 91 5.82 1.06 -10.73
N LEU A 92 5.67 0.84 -12.04
CA LEU A 92 6.16 1.77 -13.06
C LEU A 92 5.27 3.01 -13.18
N TYR A 93 3.96 2.87 -12.95
CA TYR A 93 3.05 4.01 -12.94
C TYR A 93 3.30 4.88 -11.71
N SER A 94 3.43 4.28 -10.53
CA SER A 94 3.83 4.99 -9.31
C SER A 94 5.18 5.70 -9.45
N GLN A 95 6.12 5.14 -10.24
CA GLN A 95 7.40 5.80 -10.50
C GLN A 95 7.30 6.98 -11.48
N ALA A 96 6.62 6.80 -12.61
CA ALA A 96 6.85 7.65 -13.78
C ALA A 96 5.58 8.13 -14.49
N TYR A 97 4.42 7.49 -14.25
CA TYR A 97 3.17 7.78 -14.94
C TYR A 97 1.98 7.78 -13.96
N PRO A 98 2.02 8.61 -12.90
CA PRO A 98 0.97 8.62 -11.87
C PRO A 98 -0.42 8.93 -12.45
N GLU A 99 -0.49 9.68 -13.53
CA GLU A 99 -1.73 9.99 -14.26
C GLU A 99 -2.42 8.74 -14.82
N ILE A 100 -1.65 7.72 -15.22
CA ILE A 100 -2.22 6.46 -15.70
C ILE A 100 -2.83 5.70 -14.51
N TYR A 101 -2.13 5.63 -13.38
CA TYR A 101 -2.64 4.95 -12.19
C TYR A 101 -3.92 5.64 -11.65
N LEU A 102 -3.93 6.97 -11.62
CA LEU A 102 -5.12 7.77 -11.31
C LEU A 102 -6.27 7.45 -12.29
N SER A 103 -6.00 7.44 -13.59
CA SER A 103 -7.04 7.16 -14.60
C SER A 103 -7.63 5.74 -14.46
N MET A 104 -6.80 4.76 -14.09
CA MET A 104 -7.28 3.38 -13.84
C MET A 104 -8.28 3.33 -12.69
N THR A 105 -7.99 4.01 -11.58
CA THR A 105 -8.83 4.00 -10.38
C THR A 105 -10.07 4.89 -10.54
N GLN A 106 -9.95 6.00 -11.27
CA GLN A 106 -11.10 6.81 -11.71
C GLN A 106 -12.05 6.01 -12.57
N TRP A 107 -11.53 5.26 -13.55
CA TRP A 107 -12.37 4.41 -14.40
C TRP A 107 -13.17 3.40 -13.56
N ILE A 108 -12.58 2.81 -12.53
CA ILE A 108 -13.30 1.89 -11.62
C ILE A 108 -14.46 2.61 -10.93
N GLN A 109 -14.20 3.77 -10.32
CA GLN A 109 -15.22 4.57 -9.64
C GLN A 109 -16.37 4.97 -10.59
N GLU A 110 -16.06 5.37 -11.82
CA GLU A 110 -17.05 5.79 -12.81
C GLU A 110 -17.90 4.63 -13.37
N ASN A 111 -17.43 3.38 -13.22
CA ASN A 111 -18.03 2.22 -13.86
C ASN A 111 -18.66 1.22 -12.88
N LEU A 112 -18.76 1.57 -11.58
CA LEU A 112 -19.31 0.70 -10.54
C LEU A 112 -20.65 0.06 -10.92
N SER A 113 -21.66 0.89 -11.19
CA SER A 113 -23.02 0.43 -11.51
C SER A 113 -23.10 -0.24 -12.88
N SER A 114 -22.37 0.28 -13.87
CA SER A 114 -22.41 -0.21 -15.25
C SER A 114 -21.94 -1.66 -15.38
N TYR A 115 -21.02 -2.09 -14.52
CA TYR A 115 -20.46 -3.45 -14.55
C TYR A 115 -20.85 -4.30 -13.34
N ASN A 116 -21.70 -3.77 -12.43
CA ASN A 116 -21.95 -4.37 -11.13
C ASN A 116 -20.63 -4.74 -10.40
N LEU A 117 -19.70 -3.77 -10.33
CA LEU A 117 -18.40 -3.96 -9.68
C LEU A 117 -18.60 -4.06 -8.16
N CYS A 118 -18.10 -5.15 -7.57
CA CYS A 118 -18.29 -5.42 -6.15
C CYS A 118 -16.99 -5.46 -5.35
N TYR A 119 -15.83 -5.60 -6.01
CA TYR A 119 -14.54 -5.66 -5.34
C TYR A 119 -13.38 -5.34 -6.28
N VAL A 120 -12.30 -4.80 -5.72
CA VAL A 120 -11.00 -4.65 -6.39
C VAL A 120 -9.91 -5.40 -5.63
N PHE A 121 -9.07 -6.16 -6.31
CA PHE A 121 -7.88 -6.74 -5.70
C PHE A 121 -6.61 -6.30 -6.44
N HIS A 122 -5.68 -5.72 -5.68
CA HIS A 122 -4.36 -5.35 -6.15
C HIS A 122 -3.32 -6.35 -5.63
N THR A 123 -2.68 -7.11 -6.51
CA THR A 123 -1.82 -8.25 -6.11
C THR A 123 -0.38 -7.90 -5.77
N GLY A 124 -0.01 -6.62 -5.82
CA GLY A 124 1.23 -6.10 -5.26
C GLY A 124 2.15 -5.45 -6.29
N ASP A 125 3.38 -5.19 -5.87
CA ASP A 125 4.35 -4.36 -6.58
C ASP A 125 3.74 -2.98 -6.91
N VAL A 126 3.33 -2.30 -5.84
CA VAL A 126 2.64 -1.01 -5.87
C VAL A 126 3.61 0.11 -6.24
N ILE A 127 4.82 0.07 -5.69
CA ILE A 127 5.90 1.01 -6.00
C ILE A 127 7.08 0.30 -6.66
N ASN A 128 7.97 1.03 -7.33
CA ASN A 128 9.17 0.43 -7.92
C ASN A 128 10.35 0.41 -6.95
N LYS A 129 10.46 1.45 -6.11
CA LYS A 129 11.53 1.60 -5.12
C LYS A 129 10.93 2.03 -3.78
N ARG A 130 10.84 1.12 -2.82
CA ARG A 130 10.24 1.39 -1.50
C ARG A 130 10.84 2.57 -0.73
N THR A 131 12.07 2.96 -1.03
CA THR A 131 12.77 4.11 -0.43
C THR A 131 12.50 5.44 -1.16
N ARG A 132 11.51 5.48 -2.05
CA ARG A 132 11.13 6.67 -2.82
C ARG A 132 9.75 7.15 -2.36
N PRO A 133 9.67 8.15 -1.48
CA PRO A 133 8.40 8.60 -0.90
C PRO A 133 7.43 9.12 -1.95
N GLU A 134 7.93 9.69 -3.05
CA GLU A 134 7.09 10.19 -4.14
C GLU A 134 6.25 9.08 -4.80
N GLN A 135 6.79 7.85 -4.87
CA GLN A 135 6.07 6.72 -5.47
C GLN A 135 4.92 6.26 -4.58
N TRP A 136 5.14 6.28 -3.26
CA TRP A 136 4.09 5.99 -2.29
C TRP A 136 3.00 7.06 -2.33
N ALA A 137 3.35 8.35 -2.44
CA ALA A 137 2.39 9.44 -2.56
C ALA A 137 1.52 9.29 -3.84
N HIS A 138 2.12 8.91 -4.96
CA HIS A 138 1.37 8.64 -6.21
C HIS A 138 0.41 7.46 -6.06
N ALA A 139 0.88 6.34 -5.49
CA ALA A 139 0.06 5.15 -5.27
C ALA A 139 -1.07 5.41 -4.26
N ASP A 140 -0.77 6.15 -3.20
CA ASP A 140 -1.73 6.56 -2.17
C ASP A 140 -2.86 7.41 -2.78
N ALA A 141 -2.50 8.41 -3.59
CA ALA A 141 -3.46 9.26 -4.28
C ALA A 141 -4.33 8.47 -5.26
N ALA A 142 -3.75 7.54 -6.04
CA ALA A 142 -4.50 6.72 -6.98
C ALA A 142 -5.46 5.76 -6.27
N MET A 143 -4.96 4.95 -5.34
CA MET A 143 -5.81 4.02 -4.57
C MET A 143 -6.82 4.77 -3.69
N GLY A 144 -6.53 6.02 -3.30
CA GLY A 144 -7.41 6.89 -2.52
C GLY A 144 -8.75 7.17 -3.16
N ILE A 145 -8.83 7.06 -4.47
CA ILE A 145 -10.09 7.22 -5.22
C ILE A 145 -11.08 6.10 -4.88
N LEU A 146 -10.61 4.93 -4.44
CA LEU A 146 -11.45 3.79 -4.09
C LEU A 146 -11.88 3.77 -2.61
N ASP A 147 -11.27 4.59 -1.76
CA ASP A 147 -11.57 4.64 -0.32
C ASP A 147 -13.03 5.07 -0.09
N GLY A 148 -13.80 4.26 0.65
CA GLY A 148 -15.23 4.48 0.87
C GLY A 148 -16.14 4.32 -0.37
N VAL A 149 -15.57 3.94 -1.52
CA VAL A 149 -16.27 3.84 -2.81
C VAL A 149 -16.55 2.39 -3.19
N ILE A 150 -15.54 1.53 -3.12
CA ILE A 150 -15.65 0.09 -3.39
C ILE A 150 -14.70 -0.67 -2.46
N PRO A 151 -15.09 -1.81 -1.87
CA PRO A 151 -14.18 -2.61 -1.08
C PRO A 151 -13.00 -3.09 -1.93
N TYR A 152 -11.80 -3.02 -1.37
CA TYR A 152 -10.62 -3.53 -2.05
C TYR A 152 -9.61 -4.14 -1.07
N SER A 153 -8.79 -5.04 -1.60
CA SER A 153 -7.57 -5.52 -0.94
C SER A 153 -6.36 -5.16 -1.76
N ILE A 154 -5.24 -4.90 -1.07
CA ILE A 154 -3.94 -4.66 -1.68
C ILE A 154 -2.90 -5.51 -0.94
N ALA A 155 -2.17 -6.32 -1.70
CA ALA A 155 -1.05 -7.10 -1.19
C ALA A 155 0.26 -6.34 -1.43
N ALA A 156 1.28 -6.63 -0.62
CA ALA A 156 2.63 -6.14 -0.86
C ALA A 156 3.39 -7.11 -1.78
N GLY A 157 4.03 -6.58 -2.80
CA GLY A 157 4.95 -7.30 -3.68
C GLY A 157 6.41 -7.15 -3.24
N ASN A 158 7.33 -7.73 -4.01
CA ASN A 158 8.74 -7.74 -3.66
C ASN A 158 9.41 -6.36 -3.78
N HIS A 159 8.86 -5.45 -4.59
CA HIS A 159 9.36 -4.07 -4.67
C HIS A 159 8.96 -3.26 -3.43
N ASP A 160 7.78 -3.55 -2.88
CA ASP A 160 7.19 -2.87 -1.73
C ASP A 160 7.94 -3.18 -0.44
N VAL A 161 8.28 -4.46 -0.23
CA VAL A 161 8.92 -4.92 1.02
C VAL A 161 10.41 -5.22 0.88
N GLY A 162 10.92 -5.34 -0.35
CA GLY A 162 12.30 -5.69 -0.64
C GLY A 162 12.59 -7.20 -0.53
N ARG A 163 13.50 -7.70 -1.38
CA ARG A 163 13.81 -9.15 -1.49
C ARG A 163 14.79 -9.68 -0.44
N LYS A 164 15.79 -8.86 -0.07
CA LYS A 164 16.90 -9.28 0.82
C LYS A 164 16.66 -8.93 2.29
N LYS A 165 16.03 -7.78 2.52
CA LYS A 165 15.64 -7.27 3.83
C LYS A 165 14.18 -6.87 3.73
N THR A 166 13.31 -7.85 3.95
CA THR A 166 11.86 -7.69 3.95
C THR A 166 11.48 -6.75 5.09
N SER A 167 10.83 -5.63 4.77
CA SER A 167 10.20 -4.75 5.75
C SER A 167 8.88 -4.27 5.19
N TYR A 168 7.82 -4.42 5.97
CA TYR A 168 6.47 -3.94 5.63
C TYR A 168 6.23 -2.50 6.08
N GLU A 169 7.18 -1.86 6.76
CA GLU A 169 7.04 -0.52 7.33
C GLU A 169 6.50 0.51 6.32
N TYR A 170 7.13 0.62 5.15
CA TYR A 170 6.69 1.54 4.10
C TYR A 170 5.30 1.19 3.56
N PHE A 171 5.06 -0.11 3.32
CA PHE A 171 3.78 -0.57 2.81
C PHE A 171 2.65 -0.31 3.81
N LEU A 172 2.85 -0.61 5.09
CA LEU A 172 1.88 -0.41 6.16
C LEU A 172 1.69 1.06 6.51
N HIS A 173 2.66 1.92 6.23
CA HIS A 173 2.46 3.37 6.33
C HIS A 173 1.40 3.87 5.33
N SER A 174 1.38 3.37 4.09
CA SER A 174 0.41 3.79 3.06
C SER A 174 -0.86 2.92 2.99
N PHE A 175 -0.76 1.65 3.32
CA PHE A 175 -1.81 0.63 3.17
C PHE A 175 -1.96 -0.24 4.43
N GLY A 176 -1.83 0.38 5.60
CA GLY A 176 -2.00 -0.27 6.90
C GLY A 176 -3.36 -0.02 7.55
N GLU A 177 -3.43 -0.34 8.84
CA GLU A 177 -4.65 -0.29 9.65
C GLU A 177 -5.38 1.06 9.56
N GLU A 178 -4.66 2.18 9.65
CA GLU A 178 -5.26 3.52 9.67
C GLU A 178 -6.12 3.81 8.44
N ARG A 179 -5.66 3.40 7.25
CA ARG A 179 -6.41 3.59 6.01
C ARG A 179 -7.69 2.76 6.00
N PHE A 180 -7.60 1.52 6.47
CA PHE A 180 -8.68 0.54 6.38
C PHE A 180 -9.63 0.54 7.58
N ALA A 181 -9.29 1.23 8.66
CA ALA A 181 -10.09 1.33 9.88
C ALA A 181 -11.46 2.01 9.66
N PHE A 182 -11.58 2.87 8.65
CA PHE A 182 -12.80 3.64 8.37
C PHE A 182 -13.72 3.00 7.34
N ASN A 183 -13.31 1.91 6.69
CA ASN A 183 -14.19 1.20 5.77
C ASN A 183 -15.20 0.39 6.58
N THR A 184 -16.48 0.76 6.47
CA THR A 184 -17.60 0.22 7.26
C THR A 184 -17.91 -1.25 6.97
N ASN A 185 -17.24 -1.85 5.99
CA ASN A 185 -17.23 -3.28 5.72
C ASN A 185 -15.92 -3.86 6.25
N LYS A 186 -15.99 -4.98 6.98
CA LYS A 186 -14.85 -5.65 7.62
C LYS A 186 -13.66 -5.80 6.66
N VAL A 187 -12.70 -4.87 6.71
CA VAL A 187 -11.50 -4.93 5.88
C VAL A 187 -10.48 -5.83 6.56
N LEU A 188 -10.06 -6.88 5.85
CA LEU A 188 -8.92 -7.69 6.26
C LEU A 188 -7.66 -7.05 5.68
N PHE A 189 -6.78 -6.58 6.56
CA PHE A 189 -5.46 -6.06 6.19
C PHE A 189 -4.36 -6.88 6.84
N TYR A 190 -3.14 -6.80 6.30
CA TYR A 190 -1.99 -7.48 6.87
C TYR A 190 -1.56 -6.80 8.18
N ARG A 191 -1.82 -7.44 9.33
CA ARG A 191 -1.50 -6.92 10.66
C ARG A 191 -0.12 -7.36 11.15
N GLY A 192 0.89 -7.26 10.30
CA GLY A 192 2.27 -7.58 10.69
C GLY A 192 2.52 -9.05 11.08
N GLY A 193 1.67 -9.99 10.65
CA GLY A 193 1.84 -11.42 10.90
C GLY A 193 0.95 -12.03 11.99
N GLU A 194 -0.05 -11.30 12.50
CA GLU A 194 -1.19 -11.88 13.24
C GLU A 194 -2.35 -12.28 12.33
#